data_AF-A2SG04-F1
#
_entry.id   AF-A2SG04-F1
#
_cell.length_a   1.000
_cell.length_b   1.000
_cell.length_c   1.000
_cell.angle_alpha   90.00
_cell.angle_beta   90.00
_cell.angle_gamma   90.00
#
_symmetry.space_group_name_H-M   'P 1'
#
loop_
_entity.id
_entity.type
_entity.pdbx_description
1 polymer ?
#
loop_
_entity_poly.entity_id
_entity_poly.type
_entity_poly.pdbx_seq_one_letter_code
_entity_poly.pdbx_strand_id
1 'polypeptide(L)'
;MAAAVERIVVQATSQDKKAIAAKAKRLDLPVSELMRRGAFAYEAKEADQELGVLADAARDAADRAGAAIDDALNFIEASNKRIAAMEAKASRPPKPAAGRAAVRKAA
;
A
#
# COMPACT_ATOMS: atom_id res chain seq x y z
N MET A 1 -37.42 24.65 -20.29
CA MET A 1 -38.60 24.42 -19.44
C MET A 1 -38.11 24.31 -18.01
N ALA A 2 -38.36 25.30 -17.15
CA ALA A 2 -37.96 25.23 -15.74
C ALA A 2 -38.84 24.17 -15.07
N ALA A 3 -38.26 23.03 -14.71
CA ALA A 3 -38.99 21.99 -13.98
C ALA A 3 -39.52 22.59 -12.66
N ALA A 4 -40.78 22.31 -12.33
CA ALA A 4 -41.38 22.77 -11.09
C ALA A 4 -40.59 22.19 -9.90
N VAL A 5 -40.04 23.07 -9.06
CA VAL A 5 -39.35 22.65 -7.84
C VAL A 5 -40.40 22.32 -6.79
N GLU A 6 -40.52 21.04 -6.44
CA GLU A 6 -41.39 20.57 -5.37
C GLU A 6 -40.72 20.72 -3.99
N ARG A 7 -41.53 20.94 -2.94
CA ARG A 7 -41.03 21.11 -1.56
C ARG A 7 -41.37 19.89 -0.72
N ILE A 8 -40.35 19.31 -0.09
CA ILE A 8 -40.49 18.24 0.90
C ILE A 8 -40.40 18.88 2.29
N VAL A 9 -41.44 18.73 3.11
CA VAL A 9 -41.44 19.18 4.50
C VAL A 9 -41.17 17.98 5.41
N VAL A 10 -40.10 18.06 6.20
CA VAL A 10 -39.73 17.02 7.16
C VAL A 10 -39.84 17.55 8.58
N GLN A 11 -40.35 16.72 9.49
CA GLN A 11 -40.31 17.00 10.92
C GLN A 11 -38.92 16.65 11.43
N ALA A 12 -38.31 17.56 12.19
CA ALA A 12 -37.00 17.38 12.78
C ALA A 12 -37.01 18.03 14.17
N THR A 13 -36.27 17.45 15.11
CA THR A 13 -36.12 18.08 16.42
C THR A 13 -35.24 19.33 16.31
N SER A 14 -35.28 20.18 17.34
CA SER A 14 -34.36 21.33 17.44
C SER A 14 -32.89 20.90 17.43
N GLN A 15 -32.59 19.71 17.96
CA GLN A 15 -31.24 19.15 17.97
C GLN A 15 -30.82 18.69 16.57
N ASP A 16 -31.70 17.98 15.85
CA ASP A 16 -31.43 17.54 14.47
C ASP A 16 -31.17 18.73 13.56
N LYS A 17 -31.99 19.79 13.67
CA LYS A 17 -31.81 21.02 12.90
C LYS A 17 -30.45 21.66 13.15
N LYS A 18 -30.01 21.71 14.41
CA LYS A 18 -28.67 22.22 14.77
C LYS A 18 -27.56 21.35 14.20
N ALA A 19 -27.69 20.02 14.31
CA ALA A 19 -26.70 19.07 13.81
C ALA A 19 -26.57 19.15 12.27
N ILE A 20 -27.70 19.23 11.57
CA ILE A 20 -27.76 19.40 10.11
C ILE A 20 -27.07 20.70 9.70
N ALA A 21 -27.41 21.82 10.33
CA ALA A 21 -26.82 23.12 10.01
C ALA A 21 -25.31 23.14 10.29
N ALA A 22 -24.88 22.55 11.40
CA ALA A 22 -23.47 22.42 11.73
C ALA A 22 -22.72 21.55 10.71
N LYS A 23 -23.29 20.43 10.29
CA LYS A 23 -22.71 19.56 9.26
C LYS A 23 -22.60 20.28 7.91
N ALA A 24 -23.65 20.99 7.50
CA ALA A 24 -23.67 21.78 6.27
C ALA A 24 -22.59 22.86 6.27
N LYS A 25 -22.46 23.60 7.38
CA LYS A 25 -21.39 24.61 7.57
C LYS A 25 -20.00 23.99 7.50
N ARG A 26 -19.77 22.84 8.16
CA ARG A 26 -18.48 22.15 8.16
C ARG A 26 -18.06 21.69 6.76
N LEU A 27 -19.03 21.35 5.91
CA LEU A 27 -18.81 20.88 4.55
C LEU A 27 -18.87 22.02 3.50
N ASP A 28 -19.10 23.26 3.94
CA ASP A 28 -19.30 24.43 3.07
C ASP A 28 -20.40 24.20 2.01
N LEU A 29 -21.52 23.61 2.43
CA LEU A 29 -22.67 23.31 1.57
C LEU A 29 -23.95 23.98 2.09
N PRO A 30 -24.85 24.42 1.19
CA PRO A 30 -26.21 24.76 1.58
C PRO A 30 -26.92 23.56 2.22
N VAL A 31 -27.74 23.80 3.25
CA VAL A 31 -28.50 22.73 3.93
C VAL A 31 -29.38 21.93 2.96
N SER A 32 -30.01 22.61 2.00
CA SER A 32 -30.84 21.98 0.97
C SER A 32 -30.05 21.01 0.08
N GLU A 33 -28.82 21.36 -0.24
CA GLU A 33 -27.93 20.52 -1.05
C GLU A 33 -27.40 19.34 -0.23
N LEU A 34 -27.02 19.56 1.03
CA LEU A 34 -26.67 18.49 1.95
C LEU A 34 -27.82 17.47 2.09
N MET A 35 -29.07 17.94 2.24
CA MET A 35 -30.24 17.08 2.35
C MET A 35 -30.51 16.32 1.05
N ARG A 36 -30.41 16.99 -0.10
CA ARG A 36 -30.57 16.34 -1.42
C ARG A 36 -29.54 15.22 -1.59
N ARG A 37 -28.24 15.53 -1.40
CA ARG A 37 -27.16 14.54 -1.51
C ARG A 37 -27.32 13.41 -0.50
N GLY A 38 -27.65 13.76 0.75
CA GLY A 38 -27.86 12.78 1.81
C GLY A 38 -29.00 11.81 1.50
N ALA A 39 -30.09 12.28 0.89
CA ALA A 39 -31.21 11.43 0.50
C ALA A 39 -30.85 10.48 -0.63
N PHE A 40 -30.08 10.92 -1.63
CA PHE A 40 -29.64 10.06 -2.73
C PHE A 40 -28.49 9.11 -2.35
N ALA A 41 -27.63 9.51 -1.41
CA ALA A 41 -26.52 8.68 -0.94
C ALA A 41 -26.92 7.70 0.17
N TYR A 42 -28.15 7.79 0.70
CA TYR A 42 -28.62 6.87 1.72
C TYR A 42 -29.05 5.55 1.07
N GLU A 43 -28.12 4.59 1.05
CA GLU A 43 -28.39 3.20 0.71
C GLU A 43 -28.27 2.37 1.98
N ALA A 44 -29.41 1.91 2.50
CA ALA A 44 -29.50 1.32 3.84
C ALA A 44 -28.71 0.00 4.02
N LYS A 45 -28.12 -0.58 2.96
CA LYS A 45 -27.44 -1.89 2.98
C LYS A 45 -26.20 -2.05 2.08
N GLU A 46 -25.98 -1.21 1.09
CA GLU A 46 -24.92 -1.42 0.06
C GLU A 46 -23.59 -0.75 0.40
N ALA A 47 -23.60 0.42 1.07
CA ALA A 47 -22.39 1.20 1.32
C ALA A 47 -21.37 0.53 2.28
N ASP A 48 -21.83 -0.24 3.28
CA ASP A 48 -20.92 -0.92 4.22
C ASP A 48 -20.23 -2.15 3.61
N GLN A 49 -20.86 -2.79 2.61
CA GLN A 49 -20.29 -3.98 1.96
C GLN A 49 -19.20 -3.61 0.96
N GLU A 50 -19.39 -2.54 0.19
CA GLU A 50 -18.40 -2.09 -0.80
C GLU A 50 -17.08 -1.61 -0.15
N LEU A 51 -17.18 -0.90 0.98
CA LEU A 51 -16.01 -0.48 1.75
C LEU A 51 -15.25 -1.67 2.34
N GLY A 52 -15.96 -2.72 2.78
CA GLY A 52 -15.35 -3.97 3.23
C GLY A 52 -14.55 -4.65 2.12
N VAL A 53 -15.15 -4.79 0.93
CA VAL A 53 -14.47 -5.41 -0.23
C VAL A 53 -13.22 -4.61 -0.64
N LEU A 54 -13.29 -3.28 -0.62
CA LEU A 54 -12.12 -2.44 -0.91
C LEU A 54 -11.00 -2.62 0.13
N ALA A 55 -11.36 -2.68 1.41
CA ALA A 55 -10.40 -2.87 2.50
C ALA A 55 -9.70 -4.23 2.39
N ASP A 56 -10.45 -5.29 2.08
CA ASP A 56 -9.90 -6.64 1.87
C ASP A 56 -8.94 -6.66 0.66
N ALA A 57 -9.34 -6.07 -0.46
CA ALA A 57 -8.49 -5.97 -1.64
C ALA A 57 -7.19 -5.18 -1.39
N ALA A 58 -7.28 -4.10 -0.60
CA ALA A 58 -6.11 -3.30 -0.21
C ALA A 58 -5.17 -4.09 0.70
N ARG A 59 -5.72 -4.85 1.65
CA ARG A 59 -4.94 -5.74 2.53
C ARG A 59 -4.22 -6.81 1.72
N ASP A 60 -4.92 -7.51 0.84
CA ASP A 60 -4.33 -8.56 0.00
C ASP A 60 -3.23 -8.02 -0.94
N ALA A 61 -3.37 -6.78 -1.39
CA ALA A 61 -2.33 -6.11 -2.17
C ALA A 61 -1.09 -5.79 -1.31
N ALA A 62 -1.30 -5.29 -0.09
CA ALA A 62 -0.22 -4.99 0.85
C ALA A 62 0.55 -6.25 1.28
N ASP A 63 -0.17 -7.34 1.59
CA ASP A 63 0.43 -8.62 1.99
C ASP A 63 1.28 -9.20 0.85
N ARG A 64 0.79 -9.16 -0.39
CA ARG A 64 1.56 -9.58 -1.57
C ARG A 64 2.79 -8.70 -1.81
N ALA A 65 2.66 -7.38 -1.63
CA ALA A 65 3.79 -6.47 -1.78
C ALA A 65 4.87 -6.74 -0.71
N GLY A 66 4.45 -6.98 0.55
CA GLY A 66 5.35 -7.37 1.64
C GLY A 66 6.13 -8.64 1.30
N ALA A 67 5.42 -9.70 0.88
CA ALA A 67 6.06 -10.96 0.49
C ALA A 67 7.06 -10.77 -0.66
N ALA A 68 6.72 -9.97 -1.68
CA ALA A 68 7.62 -9.70 -2.79
C ALA A 68 8.87 -8.91 -2.38
N ILE A 69 8.74 -7.99 -1.41
CA ILE A 69 9.89 -7.26 -0.85
C ILE A 69 10.80 -8.21 -0.08
N ASP A 70 10.24 -9.06 0.78
CA ASP A 70 11.01 -10.03 1.56
C ASP A 70 11.76 -11.01 0.64
N ASP A 71 11.09 -11.50 -0.41
CA ASP A 71 11.72 -12.36 -1.42
C ASP A 71 12.88 -11.67 -2.14
N ALA A 72 12.70 -10.40 -2.52
CA ALA A 72 13.75 -9.63 -3.16
C ALA A 72 14.95 -9.42 -2.22
N LEU A 73 14.71 -9.10 -0.95
CA LEU A 73 15.76 -8.93 0.05
C LEU A 73 16.53 -10.24 0.29
N ASN A 74 15.82 -11.37 0.43
CA ASN A 74 16.43 -12.69 0.57
C ASN A 74 17.31 -13.05 -0.63
N PHE A 75 16.84 -12.74 -1.85
CA PHE A 75 17.63 -12.97 -3.06
C PHE A 75 18.89 -12.11 -3.11
N ILE A 76 18.78 -10.81 -2.76
CA ILE A 76 19.93 -9.89 -2.69
C ILE A 76 20.96 -10.39 -1.68
N GLU A 77 20.52 -10.81 -0.49
CA GLU A 77 21.42 -11.33 0.55
C GLU A 77 22.18 -12.58 0.06
N ALA A 78 21.46 -13.53 -0.55
CA ALA A 78 22.06 -14.73 -1.13
C ALA A 78 23.02 -14.39 -2.29
N SER A 79 22.72 -13.37 -3.09
CA SER A 79 23.61 -12.87 -4.14
C SER A 79 24.89 -12.28 -3.56
N ASN A 80 24.78 -11.41 -2.55
CA ASN A 80 25.93 -10.79 -1.89
C ASN A 80 26.87 -11.84 -1.29
N LYS A 81 26.32 -12.90 -0.67
CA LYS A 81 27.12 -14.05 -0.18
C LYS A 81 27.91 -14.74 -1.29
N ARG A 82 27.30 -14.94 -2.48
CA ARG A 82 27.98 -15.54 -3.65
C ARG A 82 29.08 -14.64 -4.20
N ILE A 83 28.83 -13.34 -4.31
CA ILE A 83 29.80 -12.36 -4.78
C ILE A 83 31.02 -12.36 -3.86
N ALA A 84 30.81 -12.25 -2.54
CA ALA A 84 31.89 -12.28 -1.55
C ALA A 84 32.74 -13.56 -1.64
N ALA A 85 32.11 -14.73 -1.84
CA ALA A 85 32.84 -15.99 -2.02
C ALA A 85 33.66 -16.03 -3.32
N MET A 86 33.16 -15.42 -4.39
CA MET A 86 33.87 -15.31 -5.67
C MET A 86 35.05 -14.35 -5.57
N GLU A 87 34.86 -13.19 -4.94
CA GLU A 87 35.90 -12.19 -4.68
C GLU A 87 37.01 -12.76 -3.79
N ALA A 88 36.66 -13.52 -2.74
CA ALA A 88 37.63 -14.19 -1.87
C ALA A 88 38.45 -15.27 -2.59
N LYS A 89 37.86 -15.93 -3.60
CA LYS A 89 38.60 -16.88 -4.46
C LYS A 89 39.54 -16.14 -5.42
N ALA A 90 39.08 -15.03 -5.99
CA ALA A 90 39.85 -14.23 -6.94
C ALA A 90 41.04 -13.51 -6.27
N SER A 91 40.90 -13.11 -5.00
CA SER A 91 41.96 -12.43 -4.24
C SER A 91 43.04 -13.38 -3.68
N ARG A 92 42.87 -14.70 -3.85
CA ARG A 92 43.81 -15.69 -3.31
C ARG A 92 44.99 -15.88 -4.26
N PRO A 93 46.25 -15.67 -3.83
CA PRO A 93 47.40 -15.81 -4.72
C PRO A 93 47.55 -17.26 -5.20
N PRO A 94 48.02 -17.48 -6.45
CA PRO A 94 48.22 -18.82 -6.97
C PRO A 94 49.19 -19.60 -6.09
N LYS A 95 48.82 -20.84 -5.74
CA LYS A 95 49.67 -21.73 -4.93
C LYS A 95 50.98 -21.94 -5.69
N PRO A 96 52.16 -21.68 -5.08
CA PRO A 96 53.43 -21.87 -5.77
C PRO A 96 53.53 -23.34 -6.21
N ALA A 97 53.83 -23.55 -7.49
CA ALA A 97 53.98 -24.87 -8.07
C ALA A 97 55.07 -25.63 -7.30
N ALA A 98 54.68 -26.69 -6.59
CA ALA A 98 55.62 -27.58 -5.94
C ALA A 98 56.35 -28.37 -7.02
N GLY A 99 57.61 -28.02 -7.27
CA GLY A 99 58.55 -28.91 -7.97
C GLY A 99 59.35 -28.25 -9.08
N ARG A 100 60.60 -27.88 -8.76
CA ARG A 100 61.84 -28.14 -9.54
C ARG A 100 62.98 -27.25 -9.04
N ALA A 101 63.58 -27.59 -7.90
CA ALA A 101 64.85 -26.99 -7.48
C ALA A 101 65.61 -27.92 -6.53
N ALA A 102 66.01 -29.11 -7.00
CA ALA A 102 66.91 -29.96 -6.22
C ALA A 102 67.73 -30.93 -7.10
N VAL A 103 68.32 -30.47 -8.21
CA VAL A 103 69.46 -31.18 -8.84
C VAL A 103 70.37 -30.18 -9.56
N ARG A 104 71.16 -29.37 -8.83
CA ARG A 104 72.40 -28.72 -9.33
C ARG A 104 73.35 -28.41 -8.17
N LYS A 105 74.00 -29.45 -7.63
CA LYS A 105 75.26 -29.44 -6.85
C LYS A 105 75.65 -30.92 -6.76
N ALA A 106 76.82 -31.41 -7.16
CA ALA A 106 78.14 -30.82 -7.16
C ALA A 106 78.95 -31.25 -8.40
N ALA A 107 79.88 -30.38 -8.77
CA ALA A 107 81.07 -30.71 -9.55
C ALA A 107 82.12 -31.33 -8.62
#